data_AF-A0A7X0C7W3-F1
#
_entry.id   AF-A0A7X0C7W3-F1
#
_cell.length_a   1.000
_cell.length_b   1.000
_cell.length_c   1.000
_cell.angle_alpha   90.00
_cell.angle_beta   90.00
_cell.angle_gamma   90.00
#
_symmetry.space_group_name_H-M   'P 1'
#
loop_
_entity.id
_entity.type
_entity.pdbx_description
1 polymer ?
#
loop_
_entity_poly.entity_id
_entity_poly.type
_entity_poly.pdbx_seq_one_letter_code
_entity_poly.pdbx_strand_id
1 'polypeptide(L)'
;MKQGLRTLTLAAAVAAGTLAPAAPAGASPATPAATAEPAAQAAARRYCLYGGYAIAKENIKIRTKPKVNATPLGLVLKNKTFSCHHGEDGERYTLCGKTSAVWQYITYNGMTGYIPGTCTKPRS
;
A
#
# COMPACT_ATOMS: atom_id res chain seq x y z
N MET A 1 -15.66 36.34 12.19
CA MET A 1 -16.48 37.19 11.30
C MET A 1 -16.73 36.45 9.99
N LYS A 2 -17.99 36.40 9.52
CA LYS A 2 -18.49 35.92 8.22
C LYS A 2 -18.39 34.39 8.00
N GLN A 3 -19.35 33.54 8.40
CA GLN A 3 -20.74 33.38 7.94
C GLN A 3 -20.95 33.58 6.43
N GLY A 4 -21.24 32.47 5.74
CA GLY A 4 -21.70 32.41 4.35
C GLY A 4 -22.83 31.38 4.24
N LEU A 5 -23.98 31.75 4.82
CA LEU A 5 -25.25 31.03 4.74
C LEU A 5 -25.86 31.24 3.35
N ARG A 6 -26.18 30.16 2.63
CA ARG A 6 -27.08 30.22 1.47
C ARG A 6 -28.13 29.13 1.55
N THR A 7 -29.21 29.50 2.22
CA THR A 7 -30.50 28.82 2.23
C THR A 7 -31.23 29.15 0.91
N LEU A 8 -31.71 28.14 0.20
CA LEU A 8 -32.75 28.28 -0.81
C LEU A 8 -33.80 27.19 -0.54
N THR A 9 -34.94 27.68 -0.06
CA THR A 9 -36.15 26.97 0.33
C THR A 9 -37.13 26.92 -0.86
N LEU A 10 -37.83 25.80 -1.01
CA LEU A 10 -39.27 25.57 -1.33
C LEU A 10 -39.39 24.21 -2.05
N ALA A 11 -40.03 23.20 -1.44
CA ALA A 11 -41.47 22.88 -1.54
C ALA A 11 -41.84 22.30 -2.93
N ALA A 12 -42.66 21.28 -3.12
CA ALA A 12 -43.37 20.29 -2.34
C ALA A 12 -43.89 19.24 -3.37
N ALA A 13 -44.38 18.09 -2.89
CA ALA A 13 -45.58 17.38 -3.37
C ALA A 13 -45.41 15.86 -3.42
N VAL A 14 -46.21 15.23 -2.57
CA VAL A 14 -46.60 13.83 -2.51
C VAL A 14 -47.28 13.36 -3.80
N ALA A 15 -46.96 12.14 -4.24
CA ALA A 15 -47.85 11.32 -5.06
C ALA A 15 -47.70 9.85 -4.64
N ALA A 16 -48.79 9.29 -4.11
CA ALA A 16 -48.99 7.87 -3.90
C ALA A 16 -49.37 7.21 -5.24
N GLY A 17 -48.83 6.03 -5.54
CA GLY A 17 -49.14 5.31 -6.79
C GLY A 17 -48.52 3.91 -6.88
N THR A 18 -49.29 2.93 -6.38
CA THR A 18 -49.41 1.50 -6.75
C THR A 18 -48.41 0.80 -7.69
N LEU A 19 -47.79 -0.27 -7.15
CA LEU A 19 -47.56 -1.63 -7.72
C LEU A 19 -47.32 -1.84 -9.23
N ALA A 20 -46.08 -2.22 -9.62
CA ALA A 20 -45.77 -3.36 -10.51
C ALA A 20 -44.23 -3.62 -10.61
N PRO A 21 -43.76 -4.87 -10.79
CA PRO A 21 -42.33 -5.25 -10.75
C PRO A 21 -41.71 -5.40 -12.16
N ALA A 22 -40.46 -4.95 -12.34
CA ALA A 22 -39.62 -5.34 -13.49
C ALA A 22 -38.11 -5.16 -13.18
N ALA A 23 -37.31 -6.07 -13.74
CA ALA A 23 -35.95 -6.47 -13.36
C ALA A 23 -34.82 -5.42 -13.48
N PRO A 24 -33.65 -5.67 -12.87
CA PRO A 24 -32.60 -4.67 -12.64
C PRO A 24 -31.50 -4.70 -13.71
N ALA A 25 -31.08 -3.53 -14.20
CA ALA A 25 -29.81 -3.37 -14.89
C ALA A 25 -29.42 -1.89 -14.93
N GLY A 26 -28.22 -1.56 -14.43
CA GLY A 26 -27.63 -0.23 -14.60
C GLY A 26 -26.81 0.21 -13.40
N ALA A 27 -25.62 -0.38 -13.27
CA ALA A 27 -24.69 -0.21 -12.18
C ALA A 27 -24.35 1.26 -11.86
N SER A 28 -24.51 1.64 -10.59
CA SER A 28 -23.80 2.79 -10.01
C SER A 28 -22.29 2.61 -10.18
N PRO A 29 -21.53 3.66 -10.55
CA PRO A 29 -20.09 3.62 -10.40
C PRO A 29 -19.77 3.58 -8.91
N ALA A 30 -19.37 2.40 -8.43
CA ALA A 30 -18.74 2.24 -7.15
C ALA A 30 -17.46 3.09 -7.15
N THR A 31 -17.49 4.20 -6.42
CA THR A 31 -16.31 4.95 -6.01
C THR A 31 -15.28 3.96 -5.47
N PRO A 32 -14.02 3.94 -5.95
CA PRO A 32 -13.01 3.08 -5.38
C PRO A 32 -12.88 3.40 -3.89
N ALA A 33 -13.26 2.45 -3.04
CA ALA A 33 -12.98 2.54 -1.62
C ALA A 33 -11.47 2.70 -1.48
N ALA A 34 -11.05 3.86 -0.97
CA ALA A 34 -9.71 4.07 -0.47
C ALA A 34 -9.44 2.98 0.56
N THR A 35 -8.75 1.93 0.13
CA THR A 35 -8.38 0.81 1.01
C THR A 35 -7.46 1.39 2.05
N ALA A 36 -7.92 1.48 3.29
CA ALA A 36 -7.11 1.94 4.40
C ALA A 36 -5.81 1.12 4.42
N GLU A 37 -4.68 1.80 4.24
CA GLU A 37 -3.37 1.16 4.22
C GLU A 37 -3.12 0.54 5.61
N PRO A 38 -2.88 -0.79 5.72
CA PRO A 38 -2.62 -1.42 7.00
C PRO A 38 -1.43 -0.76 7.71
N ALA A 39 -1.53 -0.51 9.01
CA ALA A 39 -0.50 0.18 9.81
C ALA A 39 0.91 -0.42 9.68
N ALA A 40 1.01 -1.72 9.39
CA ALA A 40 2.28 -2.39 9.13
C ALA A 40 2.95 -1.95 7.81
N GLN A 41 2.18 -1.57 6.80
CA GLN A 41 2.67 -1.05 5.51
C GLN A 41 3.18 0.39 5.68
N ALA A 42 2.44 1.22 6.42
CA ALA A 42 2.88 2.57 6.75
C ALA A 42 4.18 2.57 7.60
N ALA A 43 4.27 1.68 8.59
CA ALA A 43 5.50 1.50 9.37
C ALA A 43 6.67 1.04 8.48
N ALA A 44 6.38 0.21 7.47
CA ALA A 44 7.36 -0.22 6.51
C ALA A 44 7.91 0.92 5.65
N ARG A 45 7.03 1.80 5.20
CA ARG A 45 7.45 3.00 4.45
C ARG A 45 8.27 3.93 5.34
N ARG A 46 7.89 4.09 6.61
CA ARG A 46 8.55 5.02 7.56
C ARG A 46 10.01 4.70 7.85
N TYR A 47 10.40 3.44 7.96
CA TYR A 47 11.81 3.12 8.24
C TYR A 47 12.74 3.35 7.03
N CYS A 48 12.17 3.47 5.82
CA CYS A 48 12.94 3.75 4.61
C CYS A 48 12.76 5.17 4.09
N LEU A 49 11.73 5.91 4.49
CA LEU A 49 11.38 7.24 3.97
C LEU A 49 12.49 8.30 4.08
N TYR A 50 13.46 8.12 4.98
CA TYR A 50 14.54 9.10 5.24
C TYR A 50 15.95 8.52 5.13
N GLY A 51 16.09 7.35 4.50
CA GLY A 51 17.33 6.59 4.58
C GLY A 51 17.54 5.97 5.97
N GLY A 52 18.31 4.89 6.02
CA GLY A 52 18.60 4.22 7.30
C GLY A 52 19.10 2.81 7.12
N TYR A 53 18.96 2.02 8.18
CA TYR A 53 19.35 0.61 8.19
C TYR A 53 18.19 -0.26 8.63
N ALA A 54 18.01 -1.38 7.94
CA ALA A 54 17.04 -2.40 8.28
C ALA A 54 17.70 -3.78 8.32
N ILE A 55 17.04 -4.71 9.01
CA ILE A 55 17.50 -6.08 9.21
C ILE A 55 16.53 -7.03 8.51
N ALA A 56 17.07 -8.03 7.81
CA ALA A 56 16.29 -9.06 7.15
C ALA A 56 15.76 -10.08 8.16
N LYS A 57 14.45 -10.32 8.17
CA LYS A 57 13.80 -11.34 9.00
C LYS A 57 14.09 -12.76 8.51
N GLU A 58 14.31 -12.90 7.20
CA GLU A 58 14.49 -14.15 6.47
C GLU A 58 15.52 -13.94 5.33
N ASN A 59 15.77 -14.96 4.51
CA ASN A 59 16.59 -14.81 3.31
C ASN A 59 15.76 -14.15 2.20
N ILE A 60 16.20 -12.99 1.69
CA ILE A 60 15.40 -12.15 0.80
C ILE A 60 16.17 -11.87 -0.49
N LYS A 61 15.56 -12.12 -1.64
CA LYS A 61 16.16 -11.80 -2.94
C LYS A 61 16.03 -10.31 -3.23
N ILE A 62 17.15 -9.68 -3.59
CA ILE A 62 17.19 -8.32 -4.13
C ILE A 62 16.78 -8.39 -5.59
N ARG A 63 15.87 -7.53 -6.03
CA ARG A 63 15.30 -7.57 -7.37
C ARG A 63 15.44 -6.25 -8.09
N THR A 64 15.45 -6.28 -9.42
CA THR A 64 15.54 -5.07 -10.25
C THR A 64 14.29 -4.19 -10.21
N LYS A 65 13.13 -4.76 -9.86
CA LYS A 65 11.83 -4.07 -9.80
C LYS A 65 11.05 -4.55 -8.57
N PRO A 66 10.09 -3.77 -8.05
CA PRO A 66 9.28 -4.12 -6.88
C PRO A 66 8.21 -5.17 -7.21
N LYS A 67 8.65 -6.36 -7.64
CA LYS A 67 7.79 -7.47 -8.08
C LYS A 67 8.46 -8.82 -7.88
N VAL A 68 7.69 -9.88 -7.64
CA VAL A 68 8.25 -11.20 -7.25
C VAL A 68 8.93 -11.94 -8.40
N ASN A 69 8.58 -11.60 -9.63
CA ASN A 69 9.13 -12.21 -10.84
C ASN A 69 10.18 -11.32 -11.52
N ALA A 70 10.65 -10.25 -10.87
CA ALA A 70 11.78 -9.46 -11.38
C ALA A 70 13.11 -10.20 -11.22
N THR A 71 14.04 -9.89 -12.12
CA THR A 71 15.40 -10.45 -12.14
C THR A 71 16.06 -10.32 -10.77
N PRO A 72 16.54 -11.42 -10.19
CA PRO A 72 17.27 -11.38 -8.93
C PRO A 72 18.68 -10.82 -9.17
N LEU A 73 19.06 -9.82 -8.38
CA LEU A 73 20.40 -9.24 -8.38
C LEU A 73 21.29 -9.90 -7.33
N GLY A 74 20.69 -10.32 -6.22
CA GLY A 74 21.43 -10.90 -5.11
C GLY A 74 20.51 -11.39 -3.99
N LEU A 75 21.12 -11.73 -2.86
CA LEU A 75 20.43 -12.28 -1.70
C LEU A 75 20.92 -11.59 -0.43
N VAL A 76 19.99 -11.08 0.36
CA VAL A 76 20.22 -10.65 1.74
C VAL A 76 19.90 -11.82 2.65
N LEU A 77 20.88 -12.28 3.43
CA LEU A 77 20.66 -13.37 4.38
C LEU A 77 19.91 -12.90 5.62
N LYS A 78 19.21 -13.83 6.27
CA LYS A 78 18.55 -13.60 7.56
C LYS A 78 19.50 -12.96 8.58
N ASN A 79 18.97 -12.02 9.36
CA ASN A 79 19.68 -11.25 10.38
C ASN A 79 20.85 -10.40 9.85
N LYS A 80 20.94 -10.17 8.52
CA LYS A 80 21.89 -9.20 7.97
C LYS A 80 21.26 -7.82 7.87
N THR A 81 22.11 -6.82 8.06
CA THR A 81 21.77 -5.41 7.93
C THR A 81 22.08 -4.93 6.52
N PHE A 82 21.22 -4.08 5.98
CA PHE A 82 21.40 -3.41 4.70
C PHE A 82 20.96 -1.95 4.83
N SER A 83 21.47 -1.11 3.93
CA SER A 83 21.07 0.28 3.84
C SER A 83 19.74 0.39 3.11
N CYS A 84 18.79 1.12 3.67
CA CYS A 84 17.55 1.46 3.00
C CYS A 84 17.55 2.92 2.55
N HIS A 85 16.89 3.20 1.42
CA HIS A 85 16.80 4.53 0.82
C HIS A 85 15.38 5.10 0.82
N HIS A 86 14.41 4.31 0.36
CA HIS A 86 12.99 4.68 0.31
C HIS A 86 12.09 3.44 0.19
N GLY A 87 10.82 3.58 0.53
CA GLY A 87 9.80 2.57 0.34
C GLY A 87 8.79 3.01 -0.72
N GLU A 88 8.40 2.09 -1.60
CA GLU A 88 7.43 2.33 -2.68
C GLU A 88 6.42 1.19 -2.79
N ASP A 89 5.32 1.42 -3.50
CA ASP A 89 4.32 0.40 -3.77
C ASP A 89 4.69 -0.41 -5.01
N GLY A 90 4.42 -1.72 -4.97
CA GLY A 90 4.65 -2.65 -6.05
C GLY A 90 3.73 -3.86 -5.96
N GLU A 91 4.22 -5.02 -6.43
CA GLU A 91 3.44 -6.25 -6.39
C GLU A 91 3.14 -6.68 -4.96
N ARG A 92 1.92 -7.16 -4.69
CA ARG A 92 1.57 -7.70 -3.38
C ARG A 92 2.41 -8.94 -3.08
N TYR A 93 2.99 -8.96 -1.90
CA TYR A 93 3.84 -10.01 -1.40
C TYR A 93 3.26 -10.60 -0.11
N THR A 94 3.06 -11.92 -0.07
CA THR A 94 2.40 -12.64 1.03
C THR A 94 3.35 -13.64 1.69
N LEU A 95 4.53 -13.17 2.10
CA LEU A 95 5.48 -13.98 2.89
C LEU A 95 6.04 -13.14 4.04
N CYS A 96 6.81 -13.78 4.92
CA CYS A 96 7.34 -13.18 6.15
C CYS A 96 6.26 -12.77 7.17
N GLY A 97 5.14 -13.52 7.17
CA GLY A 97 4.05 -13.43 8.14
C GLY A 97 3.06 -12.27 7.93
N LYS A 98 3.17 -11.52 6.83
CA LYS A 98 2.29 -10.39 6.49
C LYS A 98 2.08 -10.29 4.98
N THR A 99 0.98 -9.67 4.56
CA THR A 99 0.75 -9.28 3.16
C THR A 99 0.95 -7.77 3.00
N SER A 100 1.78 -7.37 2.05
CA SER A 100 1.98 -5.95 1.71
C SER A 100 2.34 -5.75 0.25
N ALA A 101 1.94 -4.61 -0.30
CA ALA A 101 2.44 -4.11 -1.58
C ALA A 101 3.70 -3.24 -1.42
N VAL A 102 4.21 -3.04 -0.19
CA VAL A 102 5.37 -2.18 0.06
C VAL A 102 6.66 -2.93 -0.26
N TRP A 103 7.49 -2.30 -1.08
CA TRP A 103 8.85 -2.68 -1.40
C TRP A 103 9.81 -1.61 -0.92
N GLN A 104 11.03 -2.02 -0.60
CA GLN A 104 12.08 -1.13 -0.16
C GLN A 104 13.20 -1.13 -1.18
N TYR A 105 13.63 0.06 -1.55
CA TYR A 105 14.85 0.25 -2.31
C TYR A 105 16.04 0.27 -1.36
N ILE A 106 16.96 -0.66 -1.54
CA ILE A 106 18.06 -0.95 -0.61
C ILE A 106 19.39 -1.08 -1.33
N THR A 107 20.48 -0.88 -0.59
CA THR A 107 21.83 -1.24 -1.02
C THR A 107 22.42 -2.27 -0.06
N TYR A 108 22.93 -3.37 -0.60
CA TYR A 108 23.60 -4.44 0.14
C TYR A 108 24.77 -5.01 -0.67
N ASN A 109 25.97 -5.02 -0.10
CA ASN A 109 27.20 -5.50 -0.76
C ASN A 109 27.42 -4.92 -2.17
N GLY A 110 27.19 -3.61 -2.34
CA GLY A 110 27.33 -2.91 -3.63
C GLY A 110 26.19 -3.16 -4.64
N MET A 111 25.23 -4.04 -4.32
CA MET A 111 24.04 -4.25 -5.14
C MET A 111 22.90 -3.36 -4.65
N THR A 112 22.24 -2.68 -5.57
CA THR A 112 21.08 -1.83 -5.26
C THR A 112 19.85 -2.36 -5.99
N GLY A 113 18.73 -2.46 -5.26
CA GLY A 113 17.48 -2.95 -5.82
C GLY A 113 16.37 -3.04 -4.79
N TYR A 114 15.35 -3.81 -5.10
CA TYR A 114 14.09 -3.87 -4.35
C TYR A 114 13.95 -5.17 -3.56
N ILE A 115 13.46 -5.04 -2.33
CA ILE A 115 13.08 -6.16 -1.46
C ILE A 115 11.70 -5.93 -0.84
N PRO A 116 10.94 -6.99 -0.53
CA PRO A 116 9.63 -6.85 0.12
C PRO A 116 9.74 -6.27 1.54
N GLY A 117 8.92 -5.25 1.81
CA GLY A 117 8.72 -4.58 3.11
C GLY A 117 8.39 -5.52 4.27
N THR A 118 7.62 -6.57 4.00
CA THR A 118 7.13 -7.51 5.03
C THR A 118 8.24 -8.34 5.66
N CYS A 119 9.37 -8.48 4.96
CA CYS A 119 10.50 -9.31 5.34
C CYS A 119 11.59 -8.55 6.08
N THR A 120 11.37 -7.28 6.43
CA THR A 120 12.37 -6.47 7.09
C THR A 120 11.84 -5.91 8.40
N LYS A 121 12.77 -5.49 9.27
CA LYS A 121 12.48 -4.78 10.50
C LYS A 121 13.48 -3.63 10.66
N PRO A 122 13.12 -2.54 11.36
CA PRO A 122 14.07 -1.49 11.72
C PRO A 122 15.29 -2.07 12.45
N ARG A 123 16.47 -1.51 12.18
CA ARG A 123 17.63 -1.65 13.07
C ARG A 123 17.45 -0.66 14.22
N SER A 124 16.75 -1.10 15.26
CA SER A 124 16.70 -0.47 16.58
C SER A 124 18.09 -0.37 17.19
#